data_AF-A0A1F4A7L9-F1
#
_entry.id   AF-A0A1F4A7L9-F1
#
_cell.length_a   1.000
_cell.length_b   1.000
_cell.length_c   1.000
_cell.angle_alpha   90.00
_cell.angle_beta   90.00
_cell.angle_gamma   90.00
#
_symmetry.space_group_name_H-M   'P 1'
#
loop_
_entity.id
_entity.type
_entity.pdbx_description
1 polymer ?
#
loop_
_entity_poly.entity_id
_entity_poly.type
_entity_poly.pdbx_seq_one_letter_code
_entity_poly.pdbx_strand_id
1 'polypeptide(L)'
;MITPHSQFVVTQSTLNVTMGERYKHVIDELILFALGVFGEDSGQPWMDQNLKDKLLANPRAKELKEMAAKRMRDIPLQELRGRLGGPGVSDEEFLLRYIMKGEDEIRAMRAAGPPRKYLGAGIPLLALIEELGKHERVRYVQVQRGSDSLLVQS
;
A
#
# COMPACT_ATOMS: atom_id res chain seq x y z
N MET A 1 16.62 1.21 -6.67
CA MET A 1 15.92 1.54 -5.40
C MET A 1 14.50 1.04 -5.51
N ILE A 2 13.98 0.39 -4.46
CA ILE A 2 12.60 -0.14 -4.38
C ILE A 2 11.95 0.34 -3.07
N THR A 3 10.64 0.24 -2.98
CA THR A 3 9.88 0.55 -1.75
C THR A 3 10.37 -0.31 -0.57
N PRO A 4 10.52 0.26 0.64
CA PRO A 4 10.29 1.67 1.01
C PRO A 4 11.54 2.57 0.88
N HIS A 5 12.70 2.01 0.51
CA HIS A 5 13.98 2.73 0.52
C HIS A 5 13.99 3.93 -0.45
N SER A 6 13.37 3.79 -1.63
CA SER A 6 13.24 4.90 -2.59
C SER A 6 12.59 6.14 -1.97
N GLN A 7 11.56 5.96 -1.16
CA GLN A 7 10.81 7.04 -0.52
C GLN A 7 11.68 7.78 0.49
N PHE A 8 12.51 7.06 1.24
CA PHE A 8 13.41 7.66 2.24
C PHE A 8 14.50 8.50 1.58
N VAL A 9 15.13 7.95 0.54
CA VAL A 9 16.21 8.63 -0.19
C VAL A 9 15.70 9.89 -0.88
N VAL A 10 14.55 9.82 -1.55
CA VAL A 10 13.96 10.99 -2.24
C VAL A 10 13.53 12.05 -1.24
N THR A 11 12.87 11.68 -0.14
CA THR A 11 12.47 12.62 0.92
C THR A 11 13.67 13.31 1.54
N GLN A 12 14.71 12.56 1.93
CA GLN A 12 15.92 13.16 2.49
C GLN A 12 16.64 14.06 1.50
N SER A 13 16.71 13.65 0.23
CA SER A 13 17.35 14.45 -0.83
C SER A 13 16.62 15.78 -1.01
N THR A 14 15.28 15.75 -0.95
CA THR A 14 14.44 16.96 -0.99
C THR A 14 14.77 17.87 0.19
N LEU A 15 14.85 17.35 1.42
CA LEU A 15 15.24 18.15 2.59
C LEU A 15 16.64 18.76 2.44
N ASN A 16 17.61 18.00 1.94
CA ASN A 16 18.97 18.48 1.74
C ASN A 16 19.02 19.66 0.76
N VAL A 17 18.28 19.58 -0.35
CA VAL A 17 18.21 20.64 -1.36
C VAL A 17 17.50 21.87 -0.81
N THR A 18 16.32 21.69 -0.21
CA THR A 18 15.52 22.81 0.33
C THR A 18 16.23 23.55 1.45
N MET A 19 17.01 22.85 2.28
CA MET A 19 17.73 23.44 3.40
C MET A 19 19.10 24.02 3.01
N GLY A 20 19.56 23.79 1.78
CA GLY A 20 20.89 24.21 1.30
C GLY A 20 22.07 23.48 1.97
N GLU A 21 21.80 22.48 2.80
CA GLU A 21 22.81 21.76 3.59
C GLU A 21 22.40 20.29 3.75
N ARG A 22 23.32 19.39 3.40
CA ARG A 22 23.07 17.93 3.48
C ARG A 22 22.96 17.47 4.93
N TYR A 23 21.86 16.76 5.22
CA TYR A 23 21.59 16.14 6.53
C TYR A 23 21.59 17.15 7.68
N LYS A 24 21.20 18.40 7.40
CA LYS A 24 20.89 19.39 8.45
C LYS A 24 19.68 18.96 9.26
N HIS A 25 18.62 18.56 8.54
CA HIS A 25 17.48 17.83 9.09
C HIS A 25 17.48 16.42 8.52
N VAL A 26 17.15 15.45 9.36
CA VAL A 26 17.13 14.04 8.98
C VAL A 26 15.80 13.42 9.35
N ILE A 27 15.26 12.59 8.47
CA ILE A 27 14.03 11.83 8.75
C ILE A 27 14.32 10.64 9.67
N ASP A 28 13.34 10.26 10.48
CA ASP A 28 13.43 9.14 11.41
C ASP A 28 13.79 7.83 10.67
N GLU A 29 13.34 7.66 9.43
CA GLU A 29 13.58 6.46 8.62
C GLU A 29 15.07 6.25 8.27
N LEU A 30 15.85 7.33 8.12
CA LEU A 30 17.30 7.22 7.92
C LEU A 30 18.04 6.83 9.19
N ILE A 31 17.54 7.28 10.35
CA ILE A 31 18.07 6.86 11.65
C ILE A 31 17.73 5.38 11.88
N LEU A 32 16.49 4.96 11.59
CA LEU A 32 16.08 3.55 11.63
C LEU A 32 16.91 2.67 10.68
N PHE A 33 17.23 3.20 9.50
CA PHE A 33 18.15 2.55 8.57
C PHE A 33 19.54 2.40 9.16
N ALA A 34 20.13 3.46 9.72
CA ALA A 34 21.44 3.40 10.38
C ALA A 34 21.46 2.43 11.58
N LEU A 35 20.34 2.31 12.31
CA LEU A 35 20.13 1.37 13.41
C LEU A 35 19.99 -0.10 12.95
N GLY A 36 19.84 -0.37 11.65
CA GLY A 36 19.71 -1.72 11.10
C GLY A 36 18.31 -2.32 11.20
N VAL A 37 17.28 -1.49 11.42
CA VAL A 37 15.89 -1.96 11.63
C VAL A 37 15.32 -2.69 10.40
N PHE A 38 15.83 -2.41 9.21
CA PHE A 38 15.38 -3.02 7.96
C PHE A 38 16.19 -4.26 7.54
N GLY A 39 17.04 -4.79 8.42
CA GLY A 39 17.90 -5.96 8.15
C GLY A 39 19.21 -5.60 7.46
N GLU A 40 20.17 -6.52 7.46
CA GLU A 40 21.52 -6.30 6.90
C GLU A 40 21.49 -6.14 5.38
N ASP A 41 20.65 -6.90 4.69
CA ASP A 41 20.45 -6.84 3.23
C ASP A 41 19.92 -5.50 2.74
N SER A 42 19.45 -4.63 3.64
CA SER A 42 18.97 -3.30 3.31
C SER A 42 20.07 -2.36 2.81
N GLY A 43 21.35 -2.70 3.05
CA GLY A 43 22.47 -1.84 2.69
C GLY A 43 23.14 -1.16 3.90
N GLN A 44 22.59 -1.34 5.11
CA GLN A 44 23.08 -0.68 6.33
C GLN A 44 24.57 -0.94 6.63
N PRO A 45 25.13 -2.15 6.42
CA PRO A 45 26.55 -2.40 6.68
C PRO A 45 27.50 -1.57 5.79
N TRP A 46 27.04 -1.20 4.58
CA TRP A 46 27.82 -0.44 3.60
C TRP A 46 27.59 1.08 3.66
N MET A 47 26.88 1.55 4.68
CA MET A 47 26.65 2.97 4.89
C MET A 47 27.96 3.73 5.15
N ASP A 48 28.08 4.95 4.63
CA ASP A 48 29.17 5.86 4.98
C ASP A 48 29.24 6.04 6.51
N GLN A 49 30.39 5.77 7.11
CA GLN A 49 30.52 5.69 8.56
C GLN A 49 30.34 7.06 9.23
N ASN A 50 30.84 8.15 8.62
CA ASN A 50 30.67 9.50 9.16
C ASN A 50 29.19 9.89 9.20
N LEU A 51 28.44 9.56 8.14
CA LEU A 51 27.00 9.79 8.10
C LEU A 51 26.26 8.91 9.11
N LYS A 52 26.63 7.64 9.22
CA LYS A 52 26.03 6.71 10.18
C LYS A 52 26.22 7.22 11.61
N ASP A 53 27.42 7.64 11.97
CA ASP A 53 27.73 8.20 13.29
C ASP A 53 26.93 9.47 13.56
N LYS A 54 26.83 10.38 12.56
CA LYS A 54 25.99 11.59 12.67
C LYS A 54 24.52 11.25 12.95
N LEU A 55 23.97 10.24 12.27
CA LEU A 55 22.58 9.82 12.45
C LEU A 55 22.35 9.16 13.80
N LEU A 56 23.29 8.32 14.26
CA LEU A 56 23.20 7.63 15.55
C LEU A 56 23.47 8.54 16.75
N ALA A 57 24.23 9.61 16.57
CA ALA A 57 24.45 10.65 17.58
C ALA A 57 23.21 11.54 17.80
N ASN A 58 22.20 11.48 16.91
CA ASN A 58 20.97 12.23 17.07
C ASN A 58 20.22 11.77 18.34
N PRO A 59 19.74 12.68 19.21
CA PRO A 59 18.97 12.30 20.41
C PRO A 59 17.79 11.38 20.11
N ARG A 60 17.16 11.56 18.95
CA ARG A 60 16.03 10.77 18.45
C ARG A 60 16.38 9.29 18.21
N ALA A 61 17.66 8.97 17.97
CA ALA A 61 18.12 7.61 17.72
C ALA A 61 17.86 6.67 18.90
N LYS A 62 17.99 7.15 20.14
CA LYS A 62 17.69 6.35 21.34
C LYS A 62 16.21 5.97 21.39
N GLU A 63 15.34 6.95 21.19
CA GLU A 63 13.88 6.74 21.20
C GLU A 63 13.45 5.79 20.08
N LEU A 64 14.00 5.96 18.88
CA LEU A 64 13.73 5.10 17.74
C LEU A 64 14.20 3.66 17.96
N LYS A 65 15.38 3.47 18.57
CA LYS A 65 15.91 2.15 18.93
C LYS A 65 14.98 1.43 19.90
N GLU A 66 14.52 2.12 20.95
CA GLU A 66 13.58 1.56 21.93
C GLU A 66 12.22 1.23 21.29
N MET A 67 11.70 2.11 20.43
CA MET A 67 10.46 1.85 19.70
C MET A 67 10.58 0.66 18.75
N ALA A 68 11.69 0.53 18.03
CA ALA A 68 11.94 -0.61 17.14
C ALA A 68 12.00 -1.93 17.92
N ALA A 69 12.73 -1.96 19.05
CA ALA A 69 12.79 -3.13 19.91
C ALA A 69 11.40 -3.55 20.44
N LYS A 70 10.54 -2.59 20.81
CA LYS A 70 9.17 -2.88 21.25
C LYS A 70 8.29 -3.47 20.17
N ARG A 71 8.49 -3.07 18.90
CA ARG A 71 7.74 -3.58 17.74
C ARG A 71 8.14 -5.00 17.35
N MET A 72 9.39 -5.39 17.61
CA MET A 72 9.92 -6.73 17.34
C MET A 72 9.58 -7.75 18.44
N ARG A 73 8.77 -7.38 19.44
CA ARG A 73 8.33 -8.34 20.46
C ARG A 73 7.35 -9.33 19.86
N ASP A 74 7.55 -10.61 20.17
CA ASP A 74 6.61 -11.67 19.80
C ASP A 74 5.29 -11.48 20.55
N ILE A 75 4.24 -11.12 19.80
CA ILE A 75 2.88 -11.00 20.33
C ILE A 75 2.14 -12.28 19.94
N PRO A 76 1.51 -13.01 20.88
CA PRO A 76 0.72 -14.18 20.56
C PRO A 76 -0.40 -13.86 19.58
N LEU A 77 -0.60 -14.72 18.58
CA LEU A 77 -1.65 -14.54 17.55
C LEU A 77 -3.05 -14.35 18.16
N GLN A 78 -3.36 -15.05 19.24
CA GLN A 78 -4.65 -14.93 19.94
C GLN A 78 -4.87 -13.52 20.49
N GLU A 79 -3.83 -12.91 21.06
CA GLU A 79 -3.90 -11.54 21.57
C GLU A 79 -4.11 -10.55 20.43
N LEU A 80 -3.41 -10.74 19.31
CA LEU A 80 -3.54 -9.89 18.13
C LEU A 80 -4.94 -10.00 17.51
N ARG A 81 -5.50 -11.21 17.42
CA ARG A 81 -6.89 -11.42 16.98
C ARG A 81 -7.88 -10.76 17.91
N GLY A 82 -7.67 -10.85 19.24
CA GLY A 82 -8.49 -10.16 20.23
C GLY A 82 -8.53 -8.63 20.01
N ARG A 83 -7.40 -8.03 19.65
CA ARG A 83 -7.29 -6.58 19.36
C ARG A 83 -7.93 -6.15 18.04
N LEU A 84 -8.12 -7.06 17.08
CA LEU A 84 -8.57 -6.75 15.71
C LEU A 84 -9.95 -7.33 15.38
N GLY A 85 -10.81 -7.49 16.40
CA GLY A 85 -12.22 -7.88 16.26
C GLY A 85 -12.58 -9.26 16.81
N GLY A 86 -11.61 -10.02 17.33
CA GLY A 86 -11.87 -11.27 18.06
C GLY A 86 -12.11 -12.51 17.18
N PRO A 87 -12.56 -13.62 17.79
CA PRO A 87 -12.64 -14.93 17.14
C PRO A 87 -13.71 -15.03 16.03
N GLY A 88 -14.62 -14.06 15.91
CA GLY A 88 -15.65 -14.04 14.87
C GLY A 88 -15.19 -13.47 13.53
N VAL A 89 -13.95 -12.98 13.45
CA VAL A 89 -13.37 -12.38 12.24
C VAL A 89 -12.66 -13.46 11.41
N SER A 90 -12.96 -13.52 10.11
CA SER A 90 -12.28 -14.43 9.18
C SER A 90 -10.79 -14.10 9.09
N ASP A 91 -9.99 -15.08 8.67
CA ASP A 91 -8.54 -14.89 8.55
C ASP A 91 -8.17 -13.78 7.55
N GLU A 92 -8.89 -13.67 6.44
CA GLU A 92 -8.70 -12.62 5.45
C GLU A 92 -9.00 -11.23 6.01
N GLU A 93 -10.11 -11.08 6.73
CA GLU A 93 -10.48 -9.80 7.35
C GLU A 93 -9.50 -9.44 8.49
N PHE A 94 -9.05 -10.43 9.25
CA PHE A 94 -8.04 -10.23 10.28
C PHE A 94 -6.71 -9.76 9.67
N LEU A 95 -6.24 -10.41 8.60
CA LEU A 95 -5.02 -10.01 7.89
C LEU A 95 -5.16 -8.62 7.28
N LEU A 96 -6.31 -8.29 6.69
CA LEU A 96 -6.59 -6.96 6.16
C LEU A 96 -6.48 -5.90 7.28
N ARG A 97 -7.14 -6.12 8.42
CA ARG A 97 -7.06 -5.22 9.60
C ARG A 97 -5.64 -5.10 10.14
N TYR A 98 -4.90 -6.20 10.15
CA TYR A 98 -3.52 -6.21 10.61
C TYR A 98 -2.60 -5.39 9.72
N ILE A 99 -2.66 -5.59 8.40
CA ILE A 99 -1.83 -4.86 7.42
C ILE A 99 -2.23 -3.38 7.38
N MET A 100 -3.52 -3.07 7.47
CA MET A 100 -4.05 -1.70 7.55
C MET A 100 -3.86 -1.06 8.93
N LYS A 101 -3.34 -1.82 9.91
CA LYS A 101 -3.08 -1.37 11.30
C LYS A 101 -4.32 -0.86 12.03
N GLY A 102 -5.48 -1.45 11.74
CA GLY A 102 -6.75 -1.09 12.37
C GLY A 102 -7.94 -1.25 11.43
N GLU A 103 -9.07 -0.65 11.82
CA GLU A 103 -10.34 -0.76 11.10
C GLU A 103 -10.79 0.54 10.44
N ASP A 104 -10.17 1.68 10.77
CA ASP A 104 -10.66 2.99 10.37
C ASP A 104 -10.70 3.17 8.84
N GLU A 105 -9.58 2.88 8.17
CA GLU A 105 -9.48 2.93 6.71
C GLU A 105 -10.40 1.93 6.03
N ILE A 106 -10.58 0.74 6.62
CA ILE A 106 -11.47 -0.31 6.08
C ILE A 106 -12.93 0.15 6.19
N ARG A 107 -13.31 0.74 7.32
CA ARG A 107 -14.66 1.31 7.53
C ARG A 107 -14.91 2.48 6.59
N ALA A 108 -13.93 3.37 6.43
CA ALA A 108 -14.02 4.50 5.51
C ALA A 108 -14.20 4.01 4.06
N MET A 109 -13.41 3.04 3.62
CA MET A 109 -13.53 2.41 2.30
C MET A 109 -14.90 1.77 2.08
N ARG A 110 -15.41 1.01 3.07
CA ARG A 110 -16.74 0.39 3.00
C ARG A 110 -17.87 1.42 2.95
N ALA A 111 -17.77 2.47 3.75
CA ALA A 111 -18.75 3.56 3.80
C ALA A 111 -18.75 4.40 2.51
N ALA A 112 -17.60 4.55 1.85
CA ALA A 112 -17.50 5.22 0.56
C ALA A 112 -18.24 4.47 -0.57
N GLY A 113 -18.56 3.19 -0.37
CA GLY A 113 -19.29 2.38 -1.32
C GLY A 113 -18.43 1.92 -2.51
N PRO A 114 -19.05 1.34 -3.55
CA PRO A 114 -18.31 0.78 -4.68
C PRO A 114 -17.54 1.87 -5.46
N PRO A 115 -16.40 1.50 -6.07
CA PRO A 115 -15.63 2.45 -6.88
C PRO A 115 -16.47 2.99 -8.03
N ARG A 116 -16.23 4.25 -8.39
CA ARG A 116 -16.87 4.86 -9.56
C ARG A 116 -16.50 4.06 -10.81
N LYS A 117 -17.52 3.57 -11.52
CA LYS A 117 -17.36 2.96 -12.85
C LYS A 117 -17.19 4.10 -13.86
N TYR A 118 -15.95 4.33 -14.30
CA TYR A 118 -15.68 5.25 -15.40
C TYR A 118 -15.97 4.54 -16.72
N LEU A 119 -16.80 5.12 -17.58
CA LEU A 119 -17.11 4.59 -18.91
C LEU A 119 -15.85 4.60 -19.79
N GLY A 120 -15.11 3.49 -19.81
CA GLY A 120 -14.13 3.19 -20.86
C GLY A 120 -14.81 2.59 -22.08
N ALA A 121 -14.13 2.56 -23.24
CA ALA A 121 -14.69 2.09 -24.51
C ALA A 121 -15.25 0.65 -24.49
N GLY A 122 -14.81 -0.20 -23.56
CA GLY A 122 -15.31 -1.57 -23.39
C GLY A 122 -16.61 -1.70 -22.58
N ILE A 123 -17.01 -0.68 -21.82
CA ILE A 123 -18.18 -0.75 -20.93
C ILE A 123 -19.52 -0.68 -21.69
N PRO A 124 -19.69 0.13 -22.74
CA PRO A 124 -20.94 0.15 -23.50
C PRO A 124 -21.25 -1.18 -24.19
N LEU A 125 -20.23 -1.87 -24.72
CA LEU A 125 -20.42 -3.17 -25.38
C LEU A 125 -20.73 -4.27 -24.36
N LEU A 126 -20.01 -4.30 -23.23
CA LEU A 126 -20.30 -5.24 -22.15
C LEU A 126 -21.70 -5.00 -21.57
N ALA A 127 -22.08 -3.75 -21.34
CA ALA A 127 -23.43 -3.39 -20.87
C ALA A 127 -24.51 -3.81 -21.88
N LEU A 128 -24.27 -3.64 -23.18
CA LEU A 128 -25.17 -4.12 -24.22
C LEU A 128 -25.31 -5.65 -24.19
N ILE A 129 -24.20 -6.38 -24.07
CA ILE A 129 -24.22 -7.85 -23.98
C ILE A 129 -24.94 -8.31 -22.72
N GLU A 130 -24.68 -7.69 -21.56
CA GLU A 130 -25.36 -8.00 -20.30
C GLU A 130 -26.87 -7.73 -20.38
N GLU A 131 -27.31 -6.63 -20.98
CA GLU A 131 -28.74 -6.35 -21.16
C GLU A 131 -29.39 -7.33 -22.15
N LEU A 132 -28.73 -7.63 -23.27
CA LEU A 132 -29.23 -8.63 -24.23
C LEU A 132 -29.36 -10.01 -23.58
N GLY A 133 -28.43 -10.39 -22.70
CA GLY A 133 -28.47 -11.63 -21.93
C GLY A 133 -29.67 -11.75 -20.98
N LYS A 134 -30.29 -10.63 -20.56
CA LYS A 134 -31.53 -10.65 -19.76
C LYS A 134 -32.78 -10.98 -20.58
N HIS A 135 -32.69 -10.93 -21.91
CA HIS A 135 -33.81 -11.15 -22.80
C HIS A 135 -33.71 -12.51 -23.51
N GLU A 136 -34.05 -13.58 -22.79
CA GLU A 136 -33.97 -14.98 -23.26
C GLU A 136 -34.75 -15.29 -24.56
N ARG A 137 -35.64 -14.38 -25.00
CA ARG A 137 -36.39 -14.53 -26.25
C ARG A 137 -35.63 -14.02 -27.48
N VAL A 138 -34.57 -13.25 -27.28
CA VAL A 138 -33.75 -12.71 -28.37
C VAL A 138 -32.74 -13.78 -28.78
N ARG A 139 -32.91 -14.35 -29.98
CA ARG A 139 -32.03 -15.42 -30.48
C ARG A 139 -30.83 -14.93 -31.28
N TYR A 140 -30.93 -13.75 -31.87
CA TYR A 140 -29.85 -13.16 -32.63
C TYR A 140 -29.89 -11.63 -32.53
N VAL A 141 -28.72 -11.01 -32.59
CA VAL A 141 -28.54 -9.57 -32.64
C VAL A 141 -27.56 -9.24 -33.75
N GLN A 142 -27.99 -8.38 -34.68
CA GLN A 142 -27.15 -7.90 -35.76
C GLN A 142 -26.86 -6.41 -35.57
N VAL A 143 -25.58 -6.04 -35.62
CA VAL A 143 -25.11 -4.64 -35.56
C VAL A 143 -24.38 -4.34 -36.85
N GLN A 144 -24.76 -3.26 -37.54
CA GLN A 144 -24.13 -2.84 -38.79
C GLN A 144 -23.68 -1.38 -38.72
N ARG A 145 -22.44 -1.11 -39.15
CA ARG A 145 -21.89 0.24 -39.31
C ARG A 145 -21.17 0.32 -40.65
N GLY A 146 -21.81 0.92 -41.65
CA GLY A 146 -21.27 0.97 -43.02
C GLY A 146 -21.14 -0.44 -43.60
N SER A 147 -19.92 -0.81 -44.02
CA SER A 147 -19.60 -2.16 -44.51
C SER A 147 -19.36 -3.18 -43.40
N ASP A 148 -19.18 -2.74 -42.15
CA ASP A 148 -18.88 -3.63 -41.04
C ASP A 148 -20.17 -4.18 -40.43
N SER A 149 -20.26 -5.50 -40.28
CA SER A 149 -21.41 -6.17 -39.65
C SER A 149 -20.96 -7.20 -38.62
N LEU A 150 -21.61 -7.22 -37.46
CA LEU A 150 -21.45 -8.22 -36.42
C LEU A 150 -22.79 -8.91 -36.16
N LEU A 151 -22.80 -10.24 -36.15
CA LEU A 151 -23.95 -11.05 -35.77
C LEU A 151 -23.58 -11.86 -34.52
N VAL A 152 -24.36 -11.70 -33.45
CA VAL A 152 -24.25 -12.49 -32.22
C VAL A 152 -25.48 -13.37 -32.13
N GLN A 153 -25.28 -14.68 -31.96
CA GLN A 153 -26.34 -15.66 -31.77
C GLN A 153 -26.19 -16.31 -30.40
N SER A 154 -27.32 -16.49 -29.71
CA SER A 154 -27.43 -17.24 -28.46
C SER A 154 -27.71 -18.72 -28.74
#